data_AF-A0A3S4Z2S2-F1
#
_entry.id   AF-A0A3S4Z2S2-F1
#
_cell.length_a   1.000
_cell.length_b   1.000
_cell.length_c   1.000
_cell.angle_alpha   90.00
_cell.angle_beta   90.00
_cell.angle_gamma   90.00
#
_symmetry.space_group_name_H-M   'P 1'
#
loop_
_entity.id
_entity.type
_entity.pdbx_description
1 polymer ?
#
loop_
_entity_poly.entity_id
_entity_poly.type
_entity_poly.pdbx_seq_one_letter_code
_entity_poly.pdbx_strand_id
1 'polypeptide(L)'
;MCKKYEQNPTERNRKKGVIMQKSTQDIFKEMWKVILAYVVLSGIITAVLDLGGLGLTAAIDPADFAGGFQFDPSMITGMIPALLTQFVVNLVLDMVSLGIFLAIYRNKVYDTQVEFADIFYFFNGEAPKTVLALILKNILSLIGLVLFLVPGIVFTIAMIPFGVVAGLIQVHGEMEVWGSIKKTWETSKGYKGLIFGRVLIAAILSGVIGGIVGLPSILAPEVFVAQPAKTIMNLIVVIVTGMIYYVVWIDLIREMTERGAFRLLVADPDRIEEAEQL
;
A
#
# COMPACT_ATOMS: atom_id res chain seq x y z
N MET A 1 -6.32 13.16 -24.42
CA MET A 1 -4.91 13.47 -24.75
C MET A 1 -4.08 12.27 -24.36
N CYS A 2 -3.76 11.35 -25.29
CA CYS A 2 -2.72 10.33 -25.14
C CYS A 2 -2.57 9.59 -26.49
N LYS A 3 -1.70 10.10 -27.37
CA LYS A 3 -1.33 9.45 -28.66
C LYS A 3 0.16 9.12 -28.68
N LYS A 4 0.70 8.56 -27.59
CA LYS A 4 2.16 8.32 -27.46
C LYS A 4 2.55 6.92 -26.99
N TYR A 5 1.65 5.94 -27.09
CA TYR A 5 1.91 4.53 -26.75
C TYR A 5 1.98 3.61 -27.98
N GLU A 6 2.32 4.15 -29.16
CA GLU A 6 2.43 3.39 -30.42
C GLU A 6 3.84 2.78 -30.65
N GLN A 7 4.45 2.19 -29.62
CA GLN A 7 5.57 1.26 -29.83
C GLN A 7 5.38 0.00 -29.02
N ASN A 8 4.89 -1.01 -29.74
CA ASN A 8 4.57 -2.37 -29.33
C ASN A 8 5.73 -3.05 -28.55
N PRO A 9 5.65 -3.17 -27.21
CA PRO A 9 6.68 -3.84 -26.40
C PRO A 9 6.72 -5.36 -26.65
N THR A 10 5.59 -5.90 -27.10
CA THR A 10 5.38 -7.33 -27.35
C THR A 10 6.20 -7.82 -28.54
N GLU A 11 6.37 -7.00 -29.59
CA GLU A 11 7.32 -7.30 -30.68
C GLU A 11 8.79 -7.15 -30.26
N ARG A 12 9.09 -6.23 -29.33
CA ARG A 12 10.45 -6.01 -28.81
C ARG A 12 10.93 -7.19 -27.96
N ASN A 13 10.03 -7.78 -27.18
CA ASN A 13 10.28 -8.93 -26.32
C ASN A 13 10.14 -10.28 -27.05
N ARG A 14 9.40 -10.36 -28.16
CA ARG A 14 9.45 -11.55 -29.05
C ARG A 14 10.78 -11.67 -29.80
N LYS A 15 11.39 -10.54 -30.21
CA LYS A 15 12.68 -10.54 -30.93
C LYS A 15 13.90 -10.69 -30.03
N LYS A 16 13.78 -10.41 -28.73
CA LYS A 16 14.81 -10.66 -27.72
C LYS A 16 14.28 -11.72 -26.78
N GLY A 17 14.61 -12.99 -27.00
CA GLY A 17 14.23 -14.13 -26.15
C GLY A 17 14.82 -14.09 -24.73
N VAL A 18 14.73 -12.95 -24.05
CA VAL A 18 15.24 -12.67 -22.72
C VAL A 18 14.25 -11.71 -22.08
N ILE A 19 13.33 -12.21 -21.24
CA ILE A 19 12.61 -11.38 -20.28
C ILE A 19 13.71 -10.72 -19.44
N MET A 20 13.95 -9.42 -19.62
CA MET A 20 15.03 -8.72 -18.93
C MET A 20 14.75 -8.81 -17.42
N GLN A 21 15.53 -9.59 -16.68
CA GLN A 21 15.34 -9.77 -15.25
C GLN A 21 15.77 -8.48 -14.52
N LYS A 22 14.86 -7.49 -14.43
CA LYS A 22 15.10 -6.32 -13.58
C LYS A 22 15.30 -6.75 -12.14
N SER A 23 16.38 -6.29 -11.52
CA SER A 23 16.61 -6.48 -10.10
C SER A 23 15.68 -5.58 -9.27
N THR A 24 15.51 -5.86 -7.97
CA THR A 24 14.79 -4.97 -7.05
C THR A 24 15.36 -3.55 -7.08
N GLN A 25 16.69 -3.43 -7.21
CA GLN A 25 17.36 -2.14 -7.24
C GLN A 25 17.03 -1.35 -8.52
N ASP A 26 16.88 -2.02 -9.66
CA ASP A 26 16.57 -1.36 -10.92
C ASP A 26 15.14 -0.82 -10.92
N ILE A 27 14.17 -1.66 -10.50
CA ILE A 27 12.77 -1.25 -10.33
C ILE A 27 12.68 -0.09 -9.34
N PHE A 28 13.39 -0.19 -8.22
CA PHE A 28 13.41 0.87 -7.22
C PHE A 28 13.98 2.19 -7.74
N LYS A 29 15.07 2.16 -8.52
CA LYS A 29 15.64 3.38 -9.12
C LYS A 29 14.66 4.06 -10.07
N GLU A 30 13.95 3.27 -10.86
CA GLU A 30 12.95 3.80 -11.80
C GLU A 30 11.72 4.36 -11.07
N MET A 31 11.29 3.71 -9.99
CA MET A 31 10.12 4.11 -9.22
C MET A 31 10.40 5.09 -8.09
N TRP A 32 11.67 5.35 -7.76
CA TRP A 32 12.09 6.14 -6.59
C TRP A 32 11.35 7.46 -6.48
N LYS A 33 11.25 8.21 -7.59
CA LYS A 33 10.61 9.54 -7.59
C LYS A 33 9.13 9.44 -7.25
N VAL A 34 8.43 8.44 -7.78
CA VAL A 34 7.00 8.22 -7.57
C VAL A 34 6.75 7.76 -6.13
N ILE A 35 7.55 6.80 -5.65
CA ILE A 35 7.45 6.29 -4.27
C ILE A 35 7.77 7.40 -3.27
N LEU A 36 8.85 8.16 -3.48
CA LEU A 36 9.21 9.27 -2.60
C LEU A 36 8.13 10.34 -2.59
N ALA A 37 7.60 10.74 -3.75
CA ALA A 37 6.52 11.71 -3.83
C ALA A 37 5.27 11.24 -3.07
N TYR A 38 4.88 9.98 -3.25
CA TYR A 38 3.76 9.39 -2.52
C TYR A 38 3.99 9.38 -1.00
N VAL A 39 5.15 8.89 -0.56
CA VAL A 39 5.49 8.75 0.87
C VAL A 39 5.62 10.11 1.56
N VAL A 40 6.17 11.11 0.87
CA VAL A 40 6.22 12.50 1.37
C VAL A 40 4.82 13.08 1.46
N LEU A 41 3.99 12.91 0.42
CA LEU A 41 2.63 13.42 0.40
C LEU A 41 1.77 12.77 1.49
N SER A 42 1.86 11.44 1.67
CA SER A 42 1.13 10.74 2.72
C SER A 42 1.57 11.20 4.11
N GLY A 43 2.88 11.36 4.33
CA GLY A 43 3.41 11.90 5.59
C GLY A 43 2.92 13.32 5.87
N ILE A 44 2.90 14.20 4.87
CA ILE A 44 2.36 15.57 5.01
C ILE A 44 0.87 15.54 5.33
N ILE A 45 0.08 14.71 4.63
CA ILE A 45 -1.36 14.57 4.89
C ILE A 45 -1.59 14.11 6.33
N THR A 46 -0.87 13.07 6.79
CA THR A 46 -0.97 12.59 8.17
C THR A 46 -0.58 13.68 9.17
N ALA A 47 0.51 14.41 8.93
CA ALA A 47 0.94 15.50 9.81
C ALA A 47 -0.09 16.65 9.87
N VAL A 48 -0.71 17.00 8.74
CA VAL A 48 -1.78 18.02 8.69
C VAL A 48 -3.01 17.55 9.46
N LEU A 49 -3.41 16.29 9.32
CA LEU A 49 -4.53 15.73 10.09
C LEU A 49 -4.24 15.72 11.59
N ASP A 50 -3.04 15.30 12.00
CA ASP A 50 -2.62 15.32 13.41
C ASP A 50 -2.61 16.75 13.97
N LEU A 51 -2.06 17.73 13.24
CA LEU A 51 -2.05 19.15 13.64
C LEU A 51 -3.46 19.75 13.70
N GLY A 52 -4.37 19.29 12.84
CA GLY A 52 -5.77 19.70 12.82
C GLY A 52 -6.65 19.02 13.87
N GLY A 53 -6.10 18.12 14.70
CA GLY A 53 -6.88 17.34 15.67
C GLY A 53 -7.80 16.31 15.03
N LEU A 54 -7.57 15.95 13.76
CA LEU A 54 -8.32 14.96 12.99
C LEU A 54 -7.55 13.64 12.81
N GLY A 55 -6.35 13.54 13.38
CA GLY A 55 -5.53 12.34 13.38
C GLY A 55 -5.96 11.30 14.42
N LEU A 56 -5.49 10.06 14.26
CA LEU A 56 -5.81 8.92 15.14
C LEU A 56 -5.43 9.16 16.61
N THR A 57 -4.39 9.96 16.86
CA THR A 57 -3.92 10.31 18.20
C THR A 57 -4.81 11.33 18.91
N ALA A 58 -5.60 12.11 18.17
CA ALA A 58 -6.60 13.02 18.71
C ALA A 58 -7.95 12.33 18.97
N ALA A 59 -8.21 11.20 18.28
CA ALA A 59 -9.45 10.45 18.40
C ALA A 59 -9.45 9.42 19.55
N ILE A 60 -8.27 8.96 19.98
CA ILE A 60 -8.12 7.93 21.02
C ILE A 60 -6.91 8.29 21.90
N ASP A 61 -7.15 8.78 23.11
CA ASP A 61 -6.09 8.84 24.12
C ASP A 61 -5.82 7.41 24.63
N PRO A 62 -4.58 6.90 24.58
CA PRO A 62 -4.23 5.61 25.19
C PRO A 62 -4.62 5.50 26.67
N ALA A 63 -4.72 6.62 27.40
CA ALA A 63 -5.20 6.65 28.78
C ALA A 63 -6.69 6.26 28.90
N ASP A 64 -7.52 6.62 27.91
CA ASP A 64 -8.95 6.29 27.89
C ASP A 64 -9.21 4.79 27.70
N PHE A 65 -8.27 4.08 27.04
CA PHE A 65 -8.35 2.63 26.89
C PHE A 65 -8.05 1.87 28.19
N ALA A 66 -7.19 2.42 29.05
CA ALA A 66 -6.82 1.82 30.33
C ALA A 66 -7.92 1.96 31.40
N GLY A 67 -8.78 2.99 31.28
CA GLY A 67 -9.87 3.27 32.23
C GLY A 67 -11.19 2.57 31.96
N GLY A 68 -11.30 1.85 30.83
CA GLY A 68 -12.57 1.32 30.33
C GLY A 68 -13.29 2.36 29.48
N PHE A 69 -13.52 2.03 28.21
CA PHE A 69 -14.16 2.92 27.24
C PHE A 69 -15.55 3.35 27.72
N GLN A 70 -15.70 4.64 28.04
CA GLN A 70 -17.00 5.25 28.33
C GLN A 70 -17.40 6.14 27.15
N PHE A 71 -18.51 5.79 26.50
CA PHE A 71 -19.04 6.57 25.39
C PHE A 71 -19.76 7.82 25.93
N ASP A 72 -19.20 9.01 25.69
CA ASP A 72 -19.85 10.29 25.97
C ASP A 72 -20.54 10.82 24.68
N PRO A 73 -21.83 11.20 24.72
CA PRO A 73 -22.51 11.86 23.61
C PRO A 73 -21.78 13.09 23.03
N SER A 74 -20.95 13.79 23.80
CA SER A 74 -20.12 14.90 23.32
C SER A 74 -19.07 14.45 22.28
N MET A 75 -18.68 13.17 22.30
CA MET A 75 -17.79 12.54 21.31
C MET A 75 -18.43 12.48 19.92
N ILE A 76 -19.76 12.52 19.80
CA ILE A 76 -20.47 12.51 18.51
C ILE A 76 -20.10 13.74 17.67
N THR A 77 -19.94 14.90 18.33
CA THR A 77 -19.67 16.18 17.67
C THR A 77 -18.20 16.38 17.25
N GLY A 78 -17.25 15.69 17.88
CA GLY A 78 -15.82 15.84 17.60
C GLY A 78 -15.14 14.59 17.04
N MET A 79 -15.39 13.41 17.64
CA MET A 79 -14.71 12.16 17.30
C MET A 79 -15.23 11.55 16.00
N ILE A 80 -16.56 11.56 15.77
CA ILE A 80 -17.14 10.95 14.56
C ILE A 80 -16.63 11.62 13.27
N PRO A 81 -16.65 12.97 13.14
CA PRO A 81 -16.07 13.63 11.97
C PRO A 81 -14.57 13.34 11.77
N ALA A 82 -13.79 13.28 12.85
CA ALA A 82 -12.36 12.94 12.79
C ALA A 82 -12.15 11.50 12.30
N LEU A 83 -12.87 10.53 12.85
CA LEU A 83 -12.80 9.12 12.44
C LEU A 83 -13.24 8.94 10.97
N LEU A 84 -14.31 9.62 10.55
CA LEU A 84 -14.76 9.59 9.16
C LEU A 84 -13.73 10.20 8.22
N THR A 85 -13.14 11.34 8.59
CA THR A 85 -12.10 12.01 7.80
C THR A 85 -10.89 11.08 7.65
N GLN A 86 -10.42 10.51 8.75
CA GLN A 86 -9.29 9.57 8.74
C GLN A 86 -9.60 8.32 7.91
N PHE A 87 -10.81 7.79 8.02
CA PHE A 87 -11.25 6.65 7.23
C PHE A 87 -11.21 6.94 5.72
N VAL A 88 -11.76 8.08 5.29
CA VAL A 88 -11.76 8.49 3.88
C VAL A 88 -10.34 8.73 3.37
N VAL A 89 -9.50 9.42 4.14
CA VAL A 89 -8.10 9.67 3.77
C VAL A 89 -7.32 8.36 3.65
N ASN A 90 -7.49 7.44 4.60
CA ASN A 90 -6.84 6.14 4.54
C ASN A 90 -7.30 5.33 3.33
N LEU A 91 -8.59 5.38 2.97
CA LEU A 91 -9.07 4.73 1.74
C LEU A 91 -8.41 5.30 0.49
N VAL A 92 -8.26 6.63 0.40
CA VAL A 92 -7.58 7.28 -0.74
C VAL A 92 -6.11 6.85 -0.80
N LEU A 93 -5.40 6.87 0.33
CA LEU A 93 -4.00 6.43 0.41
C LEU A 93 -3.84 4.94 0.09
N ASP A 94 -4.77 4.09 0.54
CA ASP A 94 -4.80 2.67 0.21
C ASP A 94 -4.98 2.46 -1.29
N MET A 95 -5.91 3.17 -1.94
CA MET A 95 -6.12 3.09 -3.40
C MET A 95 -4.86 3.49 -4.17
N VAL A 96 -4.18 4.57 -3.76
CA VAL A 96 -2.91 4.97 -4.37
C VAL A 96 -1.83 3.90 -4.16
N SER A 97 -1.77 3.30 -2.97
CA SER A 97 -0.84 2.21 -2.67
C SER A 97 -1.08 0.98 -3.56
N LEU A 98 -2.36 0.64 -3.84
CA LEU A 98 -2.68 -0.43 -4.79
C LEU A 98 -2.17 -0.09 -6.20
N GLY A 99 -2.31 1.16 -6.64
CA GLY A 99 -1.80 1.63 -7.92
C GLY A 99 -0.28 1.52 -8.00
N ILE A 100 0.43 1.83 -6.91
CA ILE A 100 1.88 1.60 -6.82
C ILE A 100 2.21 0.11 -6.97
N PHE A 101 1.49 -0.80 -6.31
CA PHE A 101 1.72 -2.24 -6.46
C PHE A 101 1.53 -2.72 -7.90
N LEU A 102 0.47 -2.25 -8.57
CA LEU A 102 0.25 -2.55 -9.98
C LEU A 102 1.38 -1.98 -10.87
N ALA A 103 1.84 -0.75 -10.59
CA ALA A 103 2.94 -0.13 -11.33
C ALA A 103 4.26 -0.90 -11.16
N ILE A 104 4.57 -1.39 -9.94
CA ILE A 104 5.72 -2.28 -9.69
C ILE A 104 5.63 -3.53 -10.58
N TYR A 105 4.45 -4.16 -10.61
CA TYR A 105 4.23 -5.34 -11.44
C TYR A 105 4.41 -5.02 -12.93
N ARG A 106 3.78 -3.96 -13.43
CA ARG A 106 3.87 -3.56 -14.85
C ARG A 106 5.29 -3.19 -15.26
N ASN A 107 6.04 -2.51 -14.39
CA ASN A 107 7.44 -2.19 -14.64
C ASN A 107 8.29 -3.46 -14.75
N LYS A 108 8.05 -4.45 -13.88
CA LYS A 108 8.77 -5.73 -13.90
C LYS A 108 8.42 -6.58 -15.13
N VAL A 109 7.15 -6.68 -15.48
CA VAL A 109 6.69 -7.60 -16.54
C VAL A 109 6.80 -6.99 -17.93
N TYR A 110 6.43 -5.72 -18.08
CA TYR A 110 6.28 -5.04 -19.37
C TYR A 110 7.34 -3.98 -19.64
N ASP A 111 8.29 -3.75 -18.71
CA ASP A 111 9.33 -2.71 -18.84
C ASP A 111 8.74 -1.30 -19.06
N THR A 112 7.58 -1.04 -18.44
CA THR A 112 6.87 0.24 -18.56
C THR A 112 7.52 1.30 -17.68
N GLN A 113 7.68 2.52 -18.23
CA GLN A 113 8.07 3.67 -17.43
C GLN A 113 6.93 4.02 -16.48
N VAL A 114 7.23 4.15 -15.19
CA VAL A 114 6.22 4.48 -14.17
C VAL A 114 6.13 5.99 -14.02
N GLU A 115 4.98 6.54 -14.37
CA GLU A 115 4.64 7.94 -14.14
C GLU A 115 3.87 8.12 -12.83
N PHE A 116 3.89 9.34 -12.29
CA PHE A 116 3.12 9.65 -11.08
C PHE A 116 1.61 9.52 -11.29
N ALA A 117 1.11 9.64 -12.52
CA ALA A 117 -0.30 9.43 -12.81
C ALA A 117 -0.72 7.95 -12.66
N ASP A 118 0.19 7.00 -12.90
CA ASP A 118 -0.13 5.56 -12.90
C ASP A 118 -0.56 5.05 -11.52
N ILE A 119 -0.14 5.70 -10.43
CA ILE A 119 -0.54 5.31 -9.07
C ILE A 119 -2.01 5.61 -8.79
N PHE A 120 -2.65 6.46 -9.61
CA PHE A 120 -4.08 6.76 -9.53
C PHE A 120 -4.92 5.82 -10.41
N TYR A 121 -4.36 4.72 -10.90
CA TYR A 121 -5.05 3.74 -11.76
C TYR A 121 -6.46 3.37 -11.27
N PHE A 122 -6.64 3.16 -9.97
CA PHE A 122 -7.92 2.74 -9.38
C PHE A 122 -8.95 3.87 -9.23
N PHE A 123 -8.61 5.11 -9.53
CA PHE A 123 -9.54 6.26 -9.51
C PHE A 123 -10.25 6.40 -10.86
N ASN A 124 -10.95 5.33 -11.26
CA ASN A 124 -11.68 5.25 -12.53
C ASN A 124 -13.15 4.85 -12.31
N GLY A 125 -13.88 4.50 -13.37
CA GLY A 125 -15.29 4.11 -13.29
C GLY A 125 -15.57 2.92 -12.37
N GLU A 126 -14.59 2.05 -12.10
CA GLU A 126 -14.74 0.93 -11.16
C GLU A 126 -14.22 1.24 -9.74
N ALA A 127 -13.79 2.47 -9.47
CA ALA A 127 -13.34 2.90 -8.14
C ALA A 127 -14.29 2.46 -7.00
N PRO A 128 -15.63 2.53 -7.13
CA PRO A 128 -16.53 2.06 -6.07
C PRO A 128 -16.36 0.57 -5.75
N LYS A 129 -16.10 -0.27 -6.76
CA LYS A 129 -15.87 -1.71 -6.57
C LYS A 129 -14.51 -1.94 -5.88
N THR A 130 -13.48 -1.19 -6.26
CA THR A 130 -12.16 -1.24 -5.59
C THR A 130 -12.24 -0.80 -4.14
N VAL A 131 -12.92 0.31 -3.86
CA VAL A 131 -13.16 0.82 -2.50
C VAL A 131 -13.92 -0.22 -1.67
N LEU A 132 -14.97 -0.82 -2.23
CA LEU A 132 -15.74 -1.85 -1.51
C LEU A 132 -14.88 -3.08 -1.19
N ALA A 133 -13.99 -3.48 -2.10
CA ALA A 133 -13.06 -4.58 -1.87
C ALA A 133 -11.99 -4.24 -0.81
N LEU A 134 -11.51 -3.00 -0.77
CA LEU A 134 -10.62 -2.50 0.28
C LEU A 134 -11.31 -2.53 1.65
N ILE A 135 -12.54 -2.02 1.74
CA ILE A 135 -13.33 -2.03 2.97
C ILE A 135 -13.52 -3.48 3.46
N LEU A 136 -13.95 -4.37 2.57
CA LEU A 136 -14.18 -5.76 2.92
C LEU A 136 -12.89 -6.48 3.35
N LYS A 137 -11.78 -6.27 2.62
CA LYS A 137 -10.45 -6.77 3.01
C LYS A 137 -10.09 -6.30 4.42
N ASN A 138 -10.24 -5.01 4.70
CA ASN A 138 -9.86 -4.43 5.99
C ASN A 138 -10.75 -4.95 7.14
N ILE A 139 -12.05 -5.15 6.91
CA ILE A 139 -12.97 -5.78 7.87
C ILE A 139 -12.54 -7.23 8.16
N LEU A 140 -12.23 -8.02 7.14
CA LEU A 140 -11.79 -9.41 7.32
C LEU A 140 -10.45 -9.48 8.08
N SER A 141 -9.51 -8.59 7.75
CA SER A 141 -8.25 -8.44 8.48
C SER A 141 -8.50 -8.10 9.95
N LEU A 142 -9.40 -7.16 10.24
CA LEU A 142 -9.74 -6.75 11.60
C LEU A 142 -10.41 -7.88 12.39
N ILE A 143 -11.43 -8.52 11.81
CA ILE A 143 -12.10 -9.68 12.43
C ILE A 143 -11.08 -10.78 12.71
N GLY A 144 -10.20 -11.06 11.75
CA GLY A 144 -9.12 -12.02 11.90
C GLY A 144 -8.23 -11.67 13.09
N LEU A 145 -7.77 -10.41 13.19
CA LEU A 145 -6.90 -9.96 14.26
C LEU A 145 -7.56 -10.01 15.64
N VAL A 146 -8.84 -9.61 15.73
CA VAL A 146 -9.60 -9.56 16.98
C VAL A 146 -9.95 -10.95 17.49
N LEU A 147 -10.42 -11.85 16.62
CA LEU A 147 -10.81 -13.19 17.02
C LEU A 147 -9.62 -14.14 17.16
N PHE A 148 -8.62 -14.02 16.27
CA PHE A 148 -7.47 -14.91 16.20
C PHE A 148 -6.23 -14.17 15.70
N LEU A 149 -5.48 -13.55 16.62
CA LEU A 149 -4.30 -12.73 16.32
C LEU A 149 -3.40 -13.32 15.20
N VAL A 150 -3.00 -14.59 15.33
CA VAL A 150 -2.11 -15.25 14.36
C VAL A 150 -2.79 -15.40 12.97
N PRO A 151 -3.97 -16.03 12.84
CA PRO A 151 -4.73 -16.03 11.58
C PRO A 151 -4.95 -14.65 10.96
N GLY A 152 -5.26 -13.62 11.77
CA GLY A 152 -5.44 -12.24 11.31
C GLY A 152 -4.18 -11.63 10.69
N ILE A 153 -3.03 -11.83 11.34
CA ILE A 153 -1.72 -11.41 10.82
C ILE A 153 -1.44 -12.13 9.50
N VAL A 154 -1.63 -13.45 9.46
CA VAL A 154 -1.39 -14.26 8.24
C VAL A 154 -2.29 -13.79 7.09
N PHE A 155 -3.56 -13.51 7.36
CA PHE A 155 -4.49 -13.00 6.35
C PHE A 155 -4.07 -11.64 5.82
N THR A 156 -3.75 -10.70 6.71
CA THR A 156 -3.35 -9.33 6.34
C THR A 156 -2.11 -9.35 5.45
N ILE A 157 -1.11 -10.15 5.82
CA ILE A 157 0.12 -10.31 5.05
C ILE A 157 -0.15 -11.02 3.71
N ALA A 158 -1.00 -12.04 3.69
CA ALA A 158 -1.37 -12.72 2.45
C ALA A 158 -2.08 -11.81 1.43
N MET A 159 -2.65 -10.67 1.87
CA MET A 159 -3.33 -9.69 1.03
C MET A 159 -2.42 -8.59 0.49
N ILE A 160 -1.11 -8.64 0.71
CA ILE A 160 -0.14 -7.71 0.10
C ILE A 160 -0.23 -7.65 -1.45
N PRO A 161 -0.30 -8.77 -2.20
CA PRO A 161 -0.40 -8.72 -3.65
C PRO A 161 -1.76 -8.22 -4.16
N PHE A 162 -2.70 -7.83 -3.29
CA PHE A 162 -4.05 -7.41 -3.66
C PHE A 162 -4.08 -6.33 -4.74
N GLY A 163 -3.19 -5.33 -4.68
CA GLY A 163 -3.15 -4.27 -5.69
C GLY A 163 -2.81 -4.77 -7.09
N VAL A 164 -1.90 -5.74 -7.19
CA VAL A 164 -1.57 -6.40 -8.47
C VAL A 164 -2.75 -7.24 -8.95
N VAL A 165 -3.34 -8.05 -8.08
CA VAL A 165 -4.43 -8.96 -8.44
C VAL A 165 -5.69 -8.19 -8.85
N ALA A 166 -6.10 -7.20 -8.08
CA ALA A 166 -7.25 -6.35 -8.40
C ALA A 166 -7.05 -5.61 -9.72
N GLY A 167 -5.86 -5.05 -9.94
CA GLY A 167 -5.51 -4.38 -11.19
C GLY A 167 -5.58 -5.32 -12.39
N LEU A 168 -5.00 -6.51 -12.28
CA LEU A 168 -5.07 -7.52 -13.35
C LEU A 168 -6.48 -8.01 -13.62
N ILE A 169 -7.30 -8.22 -12.59
CA ILE A 169 -8.71 -8.62 -12.77
C ILE A 169 -9.46 -7.52 -13.54
N GLN A 170 -9.27 -6.26 -13.14
CA GLN A 170 -9.91 -5.10 -13.77
C GLN A 170 -9.48 -4.89 -15.22
N VAL A 171 -8.22 -5.20 -15.57
CA VAL A 171 -7.77 -5.19 -16.99
C VAL A 171 -8.44 -6.29 -17.80
N HIS A 172 -8.69 -7.47 -17.22
CA HIS A 172 -9.21 -8.64 -17.94
C HIS A 172 -10.74 -8.78 -17.94
N GLY A 173 -11.45 -7.96 -17.16
CA GLY A 173 -12.90 -7.97 -17.07
C GLY A 173 -13.39 -7.08 -15.92
N GLU A 174 -14.67 -7.19 -15.59
CA GLU A 174 -15.21 -6.43 -14.47
C GLU A 174 -14.63 -6.88 -13.12
N MET A 175 -14.23 -5.92 -12.29
CA MET A 175 -13.76 -6.21 -10.94
C MET A 175 -14.87 -6.83 -10.07
N GLU A 176 -14.74 -8.11 -9.74
CA GLU A 176 -15.57 -8.74 -8.71
C GLU A 176 -14.93 -8.53 -7.33
N VAL A 177 -15.67 -7.93 -6.40
CA VAL A 177 -15.20 -7.58 -5.04
C VAL A 177 -14.69 -8.82 -4.29
N TRP A 178 -15.54 -9.84 -4.15
CA TRP A 178 -15.18 -11.07 -3.46
C TRP A 178 -14.18 -11.91 -4.26
N GLY A 179 -14.38 -11.97 -5.59
CA GLY A 179 -13.47 -12.64 -6.51
C GLY A 179 -12.04 -12.15 -6.36
N SER A 180 -11.82 -10.83 -6.27
CA SER A 180 -10.49 -10.23 -6.10
C SER A 180 -9.81 -10.64 -4.80
N ILE A 181 -10.55 -10.66 -3.68
CA ILE A 181 -10.03 -11.09 -2.38
C ILE A 181 -9.67 -12.58 -2.40
N LYS A 182 -10.59 -13.43 -2.89
CA LYS A 182 -10.37 -14.88 -2.98
C LYS A 182 -9.17 -15.21 -3.87
N LYS A 183 -9.08 -14.58 -5.03
CA LYS A 183 -7.99 -14.79 -5.98
C LYS A 183 -6.65 -14.31 -5.41
N THR A 184 -6.65 -13.20 -4.68
CA THR A 184 -5.45 -12.73 -3.96
C THR A 184 -4.99 -13.74 -2.92
N TRP A 185 -5.92 -14.27 -2.12
CA TRP A 185 -5.61 -15.31 -1.14
C TRP A 185 -5.03 -16.55 -1.81
N GLU A 186 -5.60 -16.99 -2.94
CA GLU A 186 -5.09 -18.12 -3.72
C GLU A 186 -3.72 -17.85 -4.31
N THR A 187 -3.49 -16.68 -4.90
CA THR A 187 -2.19 -16.23 -5.44
C THR A 187 -1.11 -16.17 -4.35
N SER A 188 -1.48 -15.86 -3.11
CA SER A 188 -0.55 -15.85 -1.98
C SER A 188 -0.19 -17.26 -1.46
N LYS A 189 -0.93 -18.31 -1.84
CA LYS A 189 -0.64 -19.69 -1.39
C LYS A 189 0.74 -20.11 -1.91
N GLY A 190 1.56 -20.64 -1.00
CA GLY A 190 2.96 -20.99 -1.30
C GLY A 190 3.96 -19.83 -1.11
N TYR A 191 3.49 -18.59 -0.98
CA TYR A 191 4.35 -17.40 -0.78
C TYR A 191 4.25 -16.84 0.64
N LYS A 192 3.29 -17.28 1.46
CA LYS A 192 3.01 -16.72 2.79
C LYS A 192 4.24 -16.60 3.70
N GLY A 193 5.08 -17.63 3.76
CA GLY A 193 6.31 -17.59 4.58
C GLY A 193 7.35 -16.59 4.06
N LEU A 194 7.44 -16.44 2.74
CA LEU A 194 8.31 -15.47 2.09
C LEU A 194 7.82 -14.04 2.34
N ILE A 195 6.52 -13.80 2.16
CA ILE A 195 5.88 -12.52 2.45
C ILE A 195 6.05 -12.17 3.93
N PHE A 196 5.74 -13.11 4.83
CA PHE A 196 5.89 -12.93 6.27
C PHE A 196 7.32 -12.56 6.66
N GLY A 197 8.32 -13.32 6.20
CA GLY A 197 9.72 -13.09 6.54
C GLY A 197 10.21 -11.70 6.15
N ARG A 198 9.85 -11.21 4.95
CA ARG A 198 10.27 -9.88 4.49
C ARG A 198 9.55 -8.75 5.21
N VAL A 199 8.26 -8.91 5.46
CA VAL A 199 7.47 -7.93 6.22
C VAL A 199 7.96 -7.83 7.65
N LEU A 200 8.33 -8.95 8.27
CA LEU A 200 8.90 -8.98 9.61
C LEU A 200 10.22 -8.23 9.68
N ILE A 201 11.12 -8.44 8.72
CA ILE A 201 12.39 -7.68 8.64
C ILE A 201 12.10 -6.19 8.50
N ALA A 202 11.18 -5.80 7.62
CA ALA A 202 10.77 -4.41 7.45
C ALA A 202 10.26 -3.80 8.77
N ALA A 203 9.40 -4.54 9.48
CA ALA A 203 8.83 -4.12 10.76
C ALA A 203 9.91 -3.95 11.85
N ILE A 204 10.87 -4.87 11.93
CA ILE A 204 11.99 -4.78 12.88
C ILE A 204 12.86 -3.55 12.56
N LEU A 205 13.24 -3.34 11.29
CA LEU A 205 14.03 -2.18 10.88
C LEU A 205 13.30 -0.86 11.19
N SER A 206 12.00 -0.82 10.89
CA SER A 206 11.15 0.34 11.18
C SER A 206 11.05 0.59 12.68
N GLY A 207 10.91 -0.46 13.49
CA GLY A 207 10.90 -0.38 14.95
C GLY A 207 12.22 0.12 15.52
N VAL A 208 13.37 -0.31 14.99
CA VAL A 208 14.69 0.18 15.39
C VAL A 208 14.83 1.67 15.07
N ILE A 209 14.44 2.10 13.87
CA ILE A 209 14.49 3.52 13.47
C ILE A 209 13.56 4.36 14.34
N GLY A 210 12.32 3.91 14.54
CA GLY A 210 11.36 4.56 15.43
C GLY A 210 11.88 4.66 16.86
N GLY A 211 12.55 3.62 17.37
CA GLY A 211 13.18 3.62 18.69
C GLY A 211 14.34 4.62 18.80
N ILE A 212 15.22 4.68 17.79
CA ILE A 212 16.34 5.63 17.74
C ILE A 212 15.83 7.07 17.68
N VAL A 213 14.81 7.35 16.88
CA VAL A 213 14.22 8.70 16.79
C VAL A 213 13.37 9.05 18.01
N GLY A 214 12.76 8.06 18.66
CA GLY A 214 11.99 8.24 19.89
C GLY A 214 12.86 8.39 21.15
N LEU A 215 14.08 7.84 21.16
CA LEU A 215 15.01 7.87 22.31
C LEU A 215 15.26 9.28 22.87
N PRO A 216 15.52 10.32 22.05
CA PRO A 216 15.69 11.69 22.53
C PRO A 216 14.46 12.24 23.26
N SER A 217 13.24 11.85 22.86
CA SER A 217 12.00 12.28 23.52
C SER A 217 11.83 11.65 24.92
N ILE A 218 12.45 10.49 25.15
CA ILE A 218 12.47 9.80 26.45
C ILE A 218 13.59 10.38 27.34
N LEU A 219 14.76 10.64 26.76
CA LEU A 219 15.97 11.04 27.50
C LEU A 219 16.02 12.55 27.79
N ALA A 220 15.35 13.39 27.00
CA ALA A 220 15.33 14.84 27.17
C ALA A 220 13.93 15.41 26.81
N PRO A 221 12.88 15.05 27.58
CA PRO A 221 11.50 15.43 27.26
C PRO A 221 11.32 16.96 27.16
N GLU A 222 12.09 17.73 27.93
CA GLU A 222 12.03 19.19 28.02
C GLU A 222 12.57 19.92 26.77
N VAL A 223 13.46 19.27 26.00
CA VAL A 223 14.01 19.81 24.75
C VAL A 223 13.09 19.53 23.56
N PHE A 224 12.27 18.48 23.65
CA PHE A 224 11.35 18.03 22.59
C PHE A 224 9.89 18.50 22.78
N VAL A 225 9.64 19.42 23.72
CA VAL A 225 8.32 20.02 23.98
C VAL A 225 7.86 20.92 22.82
N ALA A 226 8.78 21.42 21.99
CA ALA A 226 8.42 22.21 20.81
C ALA A 226 7.72 21.33 19.76
N GLN A 227 6.39 21.40 19.71
CA GLN A 227 5.53 20.68 18.77
C GLN A 227 6.07 20.61 17.33
N PRO A 228 6.60 21.71 16.72
CA PRO A 228 7.13 21.66 15.36
C PRO A 228 8.29 20.68 15.17
N ALA A 229 9.21 20.57 16.14
CA ALA A 229 10.34 19.65 16.05
C ALA A 229 9.89 18.19 16.11
N LYS A 230 8.90 17.89 16.97
CA LYS A 230 8.27 16.57 17.07
C LYS A 230 7.56 16.18 15.77
N THR A 231 6.79 17.09 15.17
CA THR A 231 6.11 16.85 13.89
C THR A 231 7.10 16.56 12.77
N ILE A 232 8.19 17.33 12.67
CA ILE A 232 9.23 17.12 11.64
C ILE A 232 9.91 15.76 11.83
N MET A 233 10.26 15.38 13.05
CA MET A 233 10.87 14.07 13.31
C MET A 233 9.91 12.92 12.98
N ASN A 234 8.64 13.03 13.36
CA ASN A 234 7.62 12.03 13.02
C ASN A 234 7.48 11.89 11.50
N LEU A 235 7.47 13.02 10.77
CA LEU A 235 7.43 13.02 9.30
C LEU A 235 8.63 12.28 8.71
N ILE A 236 9.84 12.53 9.22
CA ILE A 236 11.05 11.83 8.77
C ILE A 236 10.94 10.32 9.02
N VAL A 237 10.46 9.91 10.21
CA VAL A 237 10.26 8.50 10.54
C VAL A 237 9.26 7.84 9.60
N VAL A 238 8.12 8.48 9.35
CA VAL A 238 7.10 8.00 8.40
C VAL A 238 7.70 7.86 7.01
N ILE A 239 8.47 8.84 6.56
CA ILE A 239 9.10 8.80 5.24
C ILE A 239 10.09 7.64 5.14
N VAL A 240 11.05 7.56 6.06
CA VAL A 240 12.10 6.53 6.03
C VAL A 240 11.49 5.13 6.15
N THR A 241 10.53 4.96 7.07
CA THR A 241 9.80 3.71 7.26
C THR A 241 9.02 3.33 6.00
N GLY A 242 8.28 4.27 5.42
CA GLY A 242 7.54 4.06 4.17
C GLY A 242 8.47 3.60 3.04
N MET A 243 9.63 4.22 2.89
CA MET A 243 10.63 3.82 1.90
C MET A 243 11.13 2.39 2.11
N ILE A 244 11.39 1.97 3.36
CA ILE A 244 11.80 0.60 3.69
C ILE A 244 10.72 -0.41 3.28
N TYR A 245 9.47 -0.13 3.64
CA TYR A 245 8.34 -0.99 3.26
C TYR A 245 8.20 -1.08 1.73
N TYR A 246 8.37 0.02 0.98
CA TYR A 246 8.28 -0.02 -0.47
C TYR A 246 9.41 -0.80 -1.14
N VAL A 247 10.64 -0.77 -0.61
CA VAL A 247 11.70 -1.68 -1.09
C VAL A 247 11.27 -3.14 -0.91
N VAL A 248 10.67 -3.46 0.23
CA VAL A 248 10.16 -4.80 0.53
C VAL A 248 8.99 -5.18 -0.40
N TRP A 249 8.08 -4.25 -0.70
CA TRP A 249 6.99 -4.45 -1.65
C TRP A 249 7.48 -4.72 -3.07
N ILE A 250 8.49 -3.97 -3.54
CA ILE A 250 9.11 -4.22 -4.84
C ILE A 250 9.71 -5.62 -4.89
N ASP A 251 10.50 -5.96 -3.87
CA ASP A 251 11.18 -7.25 -3.81
C ASP A 251 10.18 -8.42 -3.80
N LEU A 252 9.09 -8.27 -3.04
CA LEU A 252 8.00 -9.24 -2.97
C LEU A 252 7.28 -9.41 -4.30
N ILE A 253 6.81 -8.32 -4.91
CA ILE A 253 6.08 -8.39 -6.17
C ILE A 253 6.97 -8.94 -7.28
N ARG A 254 8.24 -8.51 -7.34
CA ARG A 254 9.24 -9.03 -8.28
C ARG A 254 9.38 -10.54 -8.15
N GLU A 255 9.62 -11.05 -6.95
CA GLU A 255 9.86 -12.48 -6.76
C GLU A 255 8.59 -13.32 -6.96
N MET A 256 7.44 -12.83 -6.50
CA MET A 256 6.15 -13.48 -6.78
C MET A 256 5.92 -13.57 -8.29
N THR A 257 6.29 -12.53 -9.04
CA THR A 257 6.21 -12.51 -10.50
C THR A 257 7.16 -13.53 -11.13
N GLU A 258 8.42 -13.58 -10.69
CA GLU A 258 9.45 -14.52 -11.21
C GLU A 258 9.07 -15.97 -10.98
N ARG A 259 8.51 -16.27 -9.81
CA ARG A 259 8.00 -17.60 -9.44
C ARG A 259 6.63 -17.91 -10.07
N GLY A 260 6.06 -16.97 -10.82
CA GLY A 260 4.86 -17.18 -11.62
C GLY A 260 3.53 -17.08 -10.88
N ALA A 261 3.49 -16.43 -9.70
CA ALA A 261 2.28 -16.28 -8.88
C ALA A 261 1.11 -15.66 -9.65
N PHE A 262 1.40 -14.75 -10.59
CA PHE A 262 0.39 -14.02 -11.37
C PHE A 262 0.09 -14.65 -12.74
N ARG A 263 0.75 -15.75 -13.14
CA ARG A 263 0.56 -16.34 -14.48
C ARG A 263 -0.88 -16.79 -14.75
N LEU A 264 -1.55 -17.31 -13.73
CA LEU A 264 -2.96 -17.75 -13.82
C LEU A 264 -3.95 -16.58 -13.91
N LEU A 265 -3.48 -15.33 -13.75
CA LEU A 265 -4.30 -14.13 -13.89
C LEU A 265 -4.25 -13.55 -15.30
N VAL A 266 -3.14 -13.77 -16.02
CA VAL A 266 -2.82 -13.16 -17.32
C VAL A 266 -3.02 -14.16 -18.46
N ALA A 267 -4.08 -14.96 -18.41
CA ALA A 267 -4.29 -16.05 -19.37
C ALA A 267 -4.48 -15.57 -20.84
N ASP A 268 -4.61 -14.26 -21.07
CA ASP A 268 -4.67 -13.67 -22.41
C ASP A 268 -3.89 -12.34 -22.47
N PRO A 269 -2.62 -12.34 -22.93
CA PRO A 269 -1.77 -11.15 -23.03
C PRO A 269 -2.30 -10.11 -24.03
N ASP A 270 -3.05 -10.56 -25.05
CA ASP A 270 -3.49 -9.72 -26.17
C ASP A 270 -4.63 -8.76 -25.75
N ARG A 271 -5.37 -9.07 -24.68
CA ARG A 271 -6.45 -8.21 -24.14
C ARG A 271 -5.95 -7.02 -23.31
N ILE A 272 -4.68 -6.99 -22.89
CA ILE A 272 -4.09 -5.83 -22.19
C ILE A 272 -3.90 -4.66 -23.17
N GLU A 273 -3.57 -4.96 -24.42
CA GLU A 273 -3.31 -3.97 -25.48
C GLU A 273 -4.60 -3.28 -25.94
N GLU A 274 -5.75 -3.96 -25.89
CA GLU A 274 -7.07 -3.39 -26.21
C GLU A 274 -7.64 -2.53 -25.07
N ALA A 275 -7.40 -2.91 -23.81
CA ALA A 275 -7.86 -2.15 -22.64
C ALA A 275 -7.10 -0.83 -22.46
N GLU A 276 -5.85 -0.74 -22.91
CA GLU A 276 -5.05 0.50 -22.91
C GLU A 276 -5.45 1.49 -24.02
N GLN A 277 -6.35 1.10 -24.95
CA GLN A 277 -6.85 1.94 -26.04
C GLN A 277 -8.22 2.59 -25.76
N LEU A 278 -8.87 2.26 -24.64
CA LEU A 278 -10.16 2.83 -24.19
C LEU A 278 -9.97 3.89 -23.10
#